data_AF-A0A5N6DBA7-F1
#
_entry.id   AF-A0A5N6DBA7-F1
#
_cell.length_a   1.000
_cell.length_b   1.000
_cell.length_c   1.000
_cell.angle_alpha   90.00
_cell.angle_beta   90.00
_cell.angle_gamma   90.00
#
_symmetry.space_group_name_H-M   'P 1'
#
loop_
_entity.id
_entity.type
_entity.pdbx_description
1 polymer ?
#
loop_
_entity_poly.entity_id
_entity_poly.type
_entity_poly.pdbx_seq_one_letter_code
_entity_poly.pdbx_strand_id
1 'polypeptide(L)'
;MHDWILQPFLPIFRKLAPLDQSLKYTLEDCVLAEEFHYMVQVLEENLVPVWLGNSKCKKNHLIGACLPSAAHVGYSMVPVYHPGEVQVPIEANSTSLPAVPSKVFIHRRSKPSFFKIVYAGDAGMTLKELLAYSKIQMAQFDATVRTSRLNGLVQDGGGHVMGLLLSYIDCHGATLECIGGRHPEYSGFRQKWVYQISHTLKRLHAHNIFWGDAKAANVLIDTNADAYLIDFGGGYTEGWVDKEMANSIDGDLQGLENIKRYLFD
;
A
#
# COMPACT_ATOMS: atom_id res chain seq x y z
N MET A 1 1.34 -20.43 12.37
CA MET A 1 2.47 -21.25 11.83
C MET A 1 3.73 -20.53 12.27
N HIS A 2 4.61 -21.20 13.05
CA HIS A 2 5.84 -20.68 13.70
C HIS A 2 5.74 -20.00 15.09
N ASP A 3 4.63 -20.12 15.83
CA ASP A 3 4.50 -19.52 17.18
C ASP A 3 5.57 -20.00 18.18
N TRP A 4 6.14 -21.19 17.96
CA TRP A 4 7.21 -21.78 18.76
C TRP A 4 8.49 -20.92 18.79
N ILE A 5 8.78 -20.17 17.73
CA ILE A 5 9.98 -19.32 17.67
C ILE A 5 9.81 -18.04 18.50
N LEU A 6 8.57 -17.64 18.78
CA LEU A 6 8.22 -16.44 19.54
C LEU A 6 8.14 -16.71 21.06
N GLN A 7 7.90 -17.96 21.46
CA GLN A 7 7.86 -18.37 22.87
C GLN A 7 9.05 -17.85 23.71
N PRO A 8 10.32 -17.99 23.27
CA PRO A 8 11.47 -17.46 24.02
C PRO A 8 11.42 -15.94 24.26
N PHE A 9 10.70 -15.19 23.42
CA PHE A 9 10.63 -13.73 23.49
C PHE A 9 9.52 -13.20 24.40
N LEU A 10 8.56 -14.04 24.83
CA LEU A 10 7.45 -13.59 25.68
C LEU A 10 7.90 -12.83 26.94
N PRO A 11 8.95 -13.24 27.68
CA PRO A 11 9.44 -12.48 28.82
C PRO A 11 10.00 -11.10 28.46
N ILE A 12 10.50 -10.92 27.23
CA ILE A 12 10.97 -9.63 26.72
C ILE A 12 9.76 -8.74 26.41
N PHE A 13 8.78 -9.27 25.68
CA PHE A 13 7.57 -8.52 25.32
C PHE A 13 6.78 -8.06 26.54
N ARG A 14 6.70 -8.87 27.60
CA ARG A 14 6.02 -8.51 28.86
C ARG A 14 6.66 -7.35 29.62
N LYS A 15 7.92 -6.98 29.30
CA LYS A 15 8.59 -5.82 29.91
C LYS A 15 8.30 -4.52 29.18
N LEU A 16 7.74 -4.57 27.97
CA LEU A 16 7.38 -3.38 27.20
C LEU A 16 6.19 -2.70 27.85
N ALA A 17 6.22 -1.37 27.93
CA ALA A 17 5.09 -0.61 28.43
C ALA A 17 3.88 -0.81 27.50
N PRO A 18 2.66 -0.90 28.05
CA PRO A 18 1.46 -0.97 27.22
C PRO A 18 1.31 0.32 26.40
N LEU A 19 0.60 0.20 25.28
CA LEU A 19 0.23 1.36 24.46
C LEU A 19 -0.59 2.36 25.27
N ASP A 20 -0.18 3.64 25.28
CA ASP A 20 -0.90 4.71 25.94
C ASP A 20 -1.95 5.30 25.00
N GLN A 21 -3.20 4.89 25.18
CA GLN A 21 -4.33 5.34 24.35
C GLN A 21 -4.66 6.84 24.49
N SER A 22 -4.10 7.53 25.49
CA SER A 22 -4.28 8.98 25.66
C SER A 22 -3.37 9.82 24.75
N LEU A 23 -2.30 9.22 24.23
CA LEU A 23 -1.35 9.89 23.35
C LEU A 23 -1.85 9.92 21.90
N LYS A 24 -1.33 10.89 21.14
CA LYS A 24 -1.48 10.93 19.68
C LYS A 24 -0.22 10.35 19.06
N TYR A 25 -0.40 9.30 18.28
CA TYR A 25 0.68 8.69 17.51
C TYR A 25 0.64 9.15 16.06
N THR A 26 1.81 9.08 15.45
CA THR A 26 2.08 9.52 14.10
C THR A 26 2.73 8.39 13.30
N LEU A 27 2.89 8.60 11.99
CA LEU A 27 3.64 7.67 11.16
C LEU A 27 5.06 7.50 11.67
N GLU A 28 5.67 8.56 12.21
CA GLU A 28 7.02 8.53 12.77
C GLU A 28 7.14 7.49 13.89
N ASP A 29 6.17 7.44 14.79
CA ASP A 29 6.13 6.47 15.89
C ASP A 29 6.02 5.00 15.43
N CYS A 30 5.54 4.78 14.20
CA CYS A 30 5.36 3.44 13.63
C CYS A 30 6.56 3.04 12.77
N VAL A 31 6.92 3.88 11.79
CA VAL A 31 7.89 3.55 10.73
C VAL A 31 9.33 3.90 11.10
N LEU A 32 9.54 4.74 12.11
CA LEU A 32 10.87 5.07 12.67
C LEU A 32 11.06 4.48 14.08
N ALA A 33 10.23 3.52 14.49
CA ALA A 33 10.33 2.87 15.78
C ALA A 33 11.71 2.22 15.98
N GLU A 34 12.21 2.22 17.22
CA GLU A 34 13.47 1.56 17.54
C GLU A 34 13.35 0.04 17.32
N GLU A 35 14.25 -0.52 16.52
CA GLU A 35 14.29 -1.95 16.23
C GLU A 35 15.35 -2.66 17.07
N PHE A 36 14.96 -3.79 17.67
CA PHE A 36 15.86 -4.65 18.41
C PHE A 36 16.03 -5.98 17.68
N HIS A 37 17.26 -6.29 17.26
CA HIS A 37 17.56 -7.53 16.55
C HIS A 37 18.02 -8.64 17.49
N TYR A 38 17.43 -9.82 17.31
CA TYR A 38 17.75 -11.01 18.06
C TYR A 38 17.93 -12.21 17.12
N MET A 39 18.72 -13.17 17.57
CA MET A 39 18.80 -14.50 16.98
C MET A 39 18.28 -15.52 17.98
N VAL A 40 17.54 -16.52 17.53
CA VAL A 40 17.17 -17.67 18.37
C VAL A 40 18.29 -18.70 18.29
N GLN A 41 18.82 -19.10 19.44
CA GLN A 41 19.81 -20.17 19.56
C GLN A 41 19.24 -21.33 20.37
N VAL A 42 19.71 -22.54 20.08
CA VAL A 42 19.44 -23.73 20.90
C VAL A 42 20.58 -23.87 21.91
N LEU A 43 20.26 -23.74 23.19
CA LEU A 43 21.19 -23.94 24.30
C LEU A 43 20.61 -25.02 25.21
N GLU A 44 21.31 -26.16 25.35
CA GLU A 44 20.88 -27.27 26.22
C GLU A 44 19.40 -27.65 25.99
N GLU A 45 19.06 -27.90 24.72
CA GLU A 45 17.70 -28.26 24.24
C GLU A 45 16.64 -27.14 24.37
N ASN A 46 16.98 -25.96 24.89
CA ASN A 46 16.08 -24.82 25.02
C ASN A 46 16.34 -23.76 23.95
N LEU A 47 15.27 -23.15 23.45
CA LEU A 47 15.37 -21.98 22.59
C LEU A 47 15.58 -20.73 23.43
N VAL A 48 16.61 -19.95 23.13
CA VAL A 48 16.98 -18.74 23.87
C VAL A 48 17.13 -17.58 22.90
N PRO A 49 16.54 -16.40 23.19
CA PRO A 49 16.73 -15.22 22.37
C PRO A 49 18.08 -14.57 22.73
N VAL A 50 18.96 -14.45 21.75
CA VAL A 50 20.27 -13.81 21.89
C VAL A 50 20.21 -12.44 21.23
N TRP A 51 20.32 -11.40 22.05
CA TRP A 51 20.38 -10.02 21.56
C TRP A 51 21.65 -9.82 20.74
N LEU A 52 21.50 -9.34 19.52
CA LEU A 52 22.62 -9.13 18.60
C LEU A 52 23.37 -7.81 18.85
N GLY A 53 23.01 -7.08 19.91
CA GLY A 53 23.55 -5.77 20.23
C GLY A 53 22.93 -4.65 19.41
N ASN A 54 23.21 -3.40 19.80
CA ASN A 54 22.98 -2.26 18.91
C ASN A 54 24.02 -2.35 17.79
N SER A 55 23.61 -2.88 16.63
CA SER A 55 24.42 -2.79 15.43
C SER A 55 24.58 -1.32 15.06
N LYS A 56 25.59 -0.65 15.64
CA LYS A 56 25.94 0.79 15.47
C LYS A 56 26.19 1.23 14.02
N CYS A 57 26.00 0.36 13.02
CA CYS A 57 26.26 0.65 11.61
C CYS A 57 25.33 -0.04 10.62
N LYS A 58 24.17 -0.55 11.04
CA LYS A 58 23.14 -0.93 10.07
C LYS A 58 21.87 -0.14 10.38
N LYS A 59 21.83 1.12 9.91
CA LYS A 59 20.56 1.70 9.49
C LYS A 59 20.06 0.83 8.33
N ASN A 60 19.51 -0.34 8.64
CA ASN A 60 18.67 -1.07 7.71
C ASN A 60 17.33 -0.32 7.68
N HIS A 61 17.34 0.96 7.32
CA HIS A 61 16.11 1.66 7.06
C HIS A 61 15.61 1.09 5.74
N LEU A 62 14.92 -0.05 5.85
CA LEU A 62 14.30 -0.73 4.71
C LEU A 62 13.22 0.15 4.11
N ILE A 63 12.71 1.12 4.89
CA ILE A 63 11.69 2.09 4.51
C ILE A 63 12.37 3.32 3.94
N GLY A 64 11.80 3.90 2.89
CA GLY A 64 12.30 5.12 2.29
C GLY A 64 13.19 4.87 1.07
N ALA A 65 12.78 5.42 -0.07
CA ALA A 65 13.57 5.42 -1.30
C ALA A 65 14.05 6.83 -1.67
N CYS A 66 15.29 6.94 -2.15
CA CYS A 66 15.77 8.13 -2.82
C CYS A 66 15.17 8.19 -4.23
N LEU A 67 14.24 9.10 -4.45
CA LEU A 67 13.70 9.36 -5.77
C LEU A 67 14.50 10.47 -6.48
N PRO A 68 14.51 10.52 -7.82
CA PRO A 68 15.05 11.65 -8.56
C PRO A 68 14.41 12.98 -8.12
N SER A 69 15.05 14.11 -8.44
CA SER A 69 14.50 15.42 -8.08
C SER A 69 13.15 15.69 -8.78
N ALA A 70 12.13 16.06 -8.00
CA ALA A 70 10.79 16.35 -8.49
C ALA A 70 10.74 17.46 -9.56
N ALA A 71 11.71 18.38 -9.54
CA ALA A 71 11.85 19.46 -10.52
C ALA A 71 12.03 18.95 -11.95
N HIS A 72 12.51 17.72 -12.13
CA HIS A 72 12.78 17.13 -13.44
C HIS A 72 11.74 16.10 -13.88
N VAL A 73 10.75 15.76 -13.02
CA VAL A 73 9.96 14.53 -13.18
C VAL A 73 8.44 14.75 -12.98
N GLY A 74 7.97 16.01 -12.92
CA GLY A 74 6.54 16.32 -13.10
C GLY A 74 5.63 15.97 -11.91
N TYR A 75 6.18 15.73 -10.72
CA TYR A 75 5.41 15.56 -9.46
C TYR A 75 5.76 16.62 -8.40
N SER A 76 6.38 17.73 -8.80
CA SER A 76 6.72 18.85 -7.91
C SER A 76 5.50 19.50 -7.23
N MET A 77 4.30 19.28 -7.78
CA MET A 77 3.05 19.80 -7.22
C MET A 77 2.44 18.91 -6.12
N VAL A 78 2.99 17.72 -5.90
CA VAL A 78 2.48 16.80 -4.88
C VAL A 78 2.91 17.31 -3.49
N PRO A 79 1.97 17.52 -2.55
CA PRO A 79 2.33 17.93 -1.20
C PRO A 79 3.22 16.90 -0.51
N VAL A 80 4.23 17.37 0.22
CA VAL A 80 5.14 16.52 1.00
C VAL A 80 4.87 16.77 2.48
N TYR A 81 4.81 15.70 3.26
CA TYR A 81 4.56 15.71 4.69
C TYR A 81 5.69 15.00 5.42
N HIS A 82 6.09 15.54 6.58
CA HIS A 82 6.94 14.82 7.51
C HIS A 82 6.13 13.68 8.16
N PRO A 83 6.71 12.50 8.45
CA PRO A 83 6.00 11.41 9.11
C PRO A 83 5.35 11.83 10.45
N GLY A 84 5.99 12.72 11.21
CA GLY A 84 5.42 13.30 12.44
C GLY A 84 4.19 14.19 12.25
N GLU A 85 3.85 14.60 11.02
CA GLU A 85 2.63 15.38 10.72
C GLU A 85 1.42 14.50 10.37
N VAL A 86 1.66 13.20 10.18
CA VAL A 86 0.64 12.25 9.71
C VAL A 86 0.21 11.38 10.88
N GLN A 87 -1.02 11.55 11.35
CA GLN A 87 -1.57 10.86 12.50
C GLN A 87 -2.02 9.44 12.16
N VAL A 88 -1.77 8.52 13.09
CA VAL A 88 -2.18 7.12 13.00
C VAL A 88 -3.34 6.89 13.99
N PRO A 89 -4.49 6.35 13.53
CA PRO A 89 -5.59 6.02 14.43
C PRO A 89 -5.21 4.83 15.32
N ILE A 90 -5.59 4.91 16.59
CA ILE A 90 -5.53 3.79 17.53
C ILE A 90 -6.93 3.21 17.66
N GLU A 91 -7.07 1.89 17.50
CA GLU A 91 -8.34 1.22 17.81
C GLU A 91 -8.48 1.04 19.32
N ALA A 92 -9.71 1.15 19.84
CA ALA A 92 -9.97 1.16 21.30
C ALA A 92 -9.43 -0.09 22.04
N ASN A 93 -9.22 -1.20 21.35
CA ASN A 93 -8.72 -2.45 21.91
C ASN A 93 -7.29 -2.81 21.46
N SER A 94 -6.60 -1.90 20.76
CA SER A 94 -5.22 -2.15 20.33
C SER A 94 -4.26 -2.17 21.51
N THR A 95 -3.44 -3.22 21.58
CA THR A 95 -2.36 -3.36 22.57
C THR A 95 -1.02 -2.84 22.06
N SER A 96 -0.92 -2.53 20.77
CA SER A 96 0.30 -2.04 20.11
C SER A 96 -0.04 -1.16 18.92
N LEU A 97 0.93 -0.35 18.48
CA LEU A 97 0.85 0.32 17.17
C LEU A 97 0.98 -0.71 16.04
N PRO A 98 0.36 -0.45 14.87
CA PRO A 98 0.63 -1.23 13.67
C PRO A 98 2.08 -0.98 13.21
N ALA A 99 2.78 -2.04 12.81
CA ALA A 99 4.12 -1.90 12.22
C ALA A 99 4.11 -1.02 10.96
N VAL A 100 3.07 -1.20 10.12
CA VAL A 100 2.81 -0.35 8.95
C VAL A 100 1.33 0.01 8.91
N PRO A 101 0.93 1.21 9.38
CA PRO A 101 -0.47 1.64 9.34
C PRO A 101 -0.92 1.90 7.90
N SER A 102 -2.03 1.30 7.50
CA SER A 102 -2.62 1.54 6.18
C SER A 102 -3.52 2.77 6.15
N LYS A 103 -4.23 3.09 7.24
CA LYS A 103 -5.14 4.24 7.34
C LYS A 103 -4.50 5.34 8.18
N VAL A 104 -4.41 6.54 7.64
CA VAL A 104 -3.77 7.68 8.31
C VAL A 104 -4.54 8.99 8.11
N PHE A 105 -4.27 9.98 8.94
CA PHE A 105 -4.91 11.30 8.91
C PHE A 105 -3.88 12.42 8.82
N ILE A 106 -4.11 13.33 7.86
CA ILE A 106 -3.28 14.53 7.71
C ILE A 106 -3.97 15.66 8.48
N HIS A 107 -3.22 16.42 9.26
CA HIS A 107 -3.77 17.56 10.02
C HIS A 107 -4.58 18.50 9.09
N ARG A 108 -5.77 18.91 9.55
CA ARG A 108 -6.74 19.76 8.81
C ARG A 108 -7.41 19.13 7.59
N ARG A 109 -7.15 17.86 7.27
CA ARG A 109 -7.97 17.12 6.28
C ARG A 109 -9.04 16.30 7.00
N SER A 110 -10.27 16.38 6.50
CA SER A 110 -11.41 15.67 7.08
C SER A 110 -11.46 14.18 6.70
N LYS A 111 -10.93 13.83 5.53
CA LYS A 111 -10.93 12.46 5.02
C LYS A 111 -9.60 11.76 5.32
N PRO A 112 -9.62 10.47 5.70
CA PRO A 112 -8.40 9.68 5.84
C PRO A 112 -7.70 9.50 4.49
N SER A 113 -6.42 9.17 4.55
CA SER A 113 -5.63 8.69 3.42
C SER A 113 -5.19 7.24 3.67
N PHE A 114 -4.96 6.52 2.59
CA PHE A 114 -4.26 5.24 2.62
C PHE A 114 -2.75 5.51 2.53
N PHE A 115 -1.97 5.02 3.49
CA PHE A 115 -0.51 5.07 3.44
C PHE A 115 0.02 3.82 2.75
N LYS A 116 0.60 4.01 1.56
CA LYS A 116 1.34 2.97 0.85
C LYS A 116 2.82 3.13 1.18
N ILE A 117 3.36 2.20 1.96
CA ILE A 117 4.79 2.20 2.31
C ILE A 117 5.66 2.05 1.06
N VAL A 118 6.83 2.70 1.08
CA VAL A 118 7.86 2.59 0.05
C VAL A 118 9.12 2.03 0.70
N TYR A 119 9.67 0.95 0.13
CA TYR A 119 10.93 0.40 0.60
C TYR A 119 12.13 0.94 -0.18
N ALA A 120 13.33 0.87 0.39
CA ALA A 120 14.56 1.38 -0.17
C ALA A 120 14.90 0.79 -1.55
N GLY A 121 14.47 -0.44 -1.83
CA GLY A 121 14.62 -1.10 -3.14
C GLY A 121 13.64 -0.64 -4.21
N ASP A 122 12.60 0.11 -3.86
CA ASP A 122 11.43 0.32 -4.72
C ASP A 122 11.48 1.64 -5.51
N ALA A 123 12.60 2.36 -5.52
CA ALA A 123 12.72 3.68 -6.13
C ALA A 123 12.15 3.74 -7.56
N GLY A 124 12.45 2.72 -8.39
CA GLY A 124 11.96 2.63 -9.76
C GLY A 124 10.45 2.40 -9.86
N MET A 125 9.87 1.54 -9.01
CA MET A 125 8.43 1.25 -8.99
C MET A 125 7.65 2.44 -8.45
N THR A 126 8.11 3.02 -7.34
CA THR A 126 7.53 4.23 -6.74
C THR A 126 7.53 5.40 -7.73
N LEU A 127 8.60 5.56 -8.50
CA LEU A 127 8.67 6.62 -9.52
C LEU A 127 7.65 6.41 -10.65
N LYS A 128 7.47 5.17 -11.13
CA LYS A 128 6.45 4.85 -12.14
C LYS A 128 5.04 5.17 -11.61
N GLU A 129 4.76 4.76 -10.38
CA GLU A 129 3.48 5.02 -9.74
C GLU A 129 3.19 6.52 -9.59
N LEU A 130 4.20 7.28 -9.15
CA LEU A 130 4.11 8.73 -9.04
C LEU A 130 3.81 9.41 -10.37
N LEU A 131 4.50 8.98 -11.44
CA LEU A 131 4.27 9.50 -12.78
C LEU A 131 2.86 9.18 -13.29
N ALA A 132 2.37 7.97 -13.03
CA ALA A 132 1.00 7.59 -13.37
C ALA A 132 -0.02 8.47 -12.63
N TYR A 133 0.12 8.64 -11.32
CA TYR A 133 -0.77 9.50 -10.54
C TYR A 133 -0.69 10.97 -10.92
N SER A 134 0.49 11.48 -11.30
CA SER A 134 0.62 12.84 -11.82
C SER A 134 -0.20 13.02 -13.10
N LYS A 135 -0.11 12.09 -14.06
CA LYS A 135 -0.96 12.12 -15.25
C LYS A 135 -2.45 12.02 -14.92
N ILE A 136 -2.83 11.15 -13.97
CA ILE A 136 -4.22 10.99 -13.51
C ILE A 136 -4.75 12.29 -12.91
N GLN A 137 -3.92 13.02 -12.16
CA GLN A 137 -4.26 14.32 -11.59
C GLN A 137 -4.43 15.39 -12.68
N MET A 138 -3.50 15.44 -13.65
CA MET A 138 -3.55 16.37 -14.77
C MET A 138 -4.74 16.16 -15.71
N ALA A 139 -5.19 14.91 -15.88
CA ALA A 139 -6.34 14.57 -16.71
C ALA A 139 -7.69 15.03 -16.12
N GLN A 140 -7.71 15.45 -14.84
CA GLN A 140 -8.90 16.00 -14.16
C GLN A 140 -10.17 15.15 -14.34
N PHE A 141 -10.03 13.82 -14.23
CA PHE A 141 -11.16 12.92 -14.41
C PHE A 141 -12.31 13.22 -13.44
N ASP A 142 -13.53 13.11 -13.96
CA ASP A 142 -14.75 13.11 -13.16
C ASP A 142 -14.85 11.87 -12.24
N ALA A 143 -15.85 11.85 -11.35
CA ALA A 143 -16.04 10.80 -10.37
C ALA A 143 -16.39 9.41 -10.96
N THR A 144 -16.68 9.31 -12.26
CA THR A 144 -16.95 8.01 -12.91
C THR A 144 -15.68 7.18 -13.12
N VAL A 145 -14.51 7.83 -13.16
CA VAL A 145 -13.20 7.17 -13.24
C VAL A 145 -12.78 6.76 -11.83
N ARG A 146 -13.01 5.48 -11.51
CA ARG A 146 -12.83 4.91 -10.18
C ARG A 146 -11.41 4.39 -10.02
N THR A 147 -10.55 5.26 -9.53
CA THR A 147 -9.18 4.95 -9.14
C THR A 147 -8.85 5.69 -7.86
N SER A 148 -7.89 5.19 -7.10
CA SER A 148 -7.29 5.98 -6.03
C SER A 148 -6.60 7.25 -6.59
N ARG A 149 -6.40 8.24 -5.72
CA ARG A 149 -5.78 9.54 -6.06
C ARG A 149 -4.59 9.81 -5.14
N LEU A 150 -3.53 10.39 -5.69
CA LEU A 150 -2.36 10.80 -4.91
C LEU A 150 -2.66 12.11 -4.17
N ASN A 151 -2.65 12.03 -2.85
CA ASN A 151 -2.96 13.11 -1.92
C ASN A 151 -1.71 13.79 -1.35
N GLY A 152 -0.55 13.11 -1.42
CA GLY A 152 0.73 13.59 -0.92
C GLY A 152 1.80 12.51 -0.84
N LEU A 153 3.00 12.89 -0.43
CA LEU A 153 4.13 12.03 -0.12
C LEU A 153 4.49 12.16 1.36
N VAL A 154 4.99 11.08 1.94
CA VAL A 154 5.64 11.11 3.25
C VAL A 154 7.14 11.05 3.01
N GLN A 155 7.87 12.02 3.55
CA GLN A 155 9.31 12.13 3.37
C GLN A 155 9.99 12.38 4.71
N ASP A 156 11.11 11.70 4.96
CA ASP A 156 11.93 11.95 6.14
C ASP A 156 12.74 13.26 6.01
N GLY A 157 13.40 13.67 7.10
CA GLY A 157 14.29 14.84 7.09
C GLY A 157 15.52 14.70 6.18
N GLY A 158 15.82 13.49 5.69
CA GLY A 158 16.93 13.19 4.79
C GLY A 158 16.58 13.23 3.30
N GLY A 159 15.31 13.36 2.94
CA GLY A 159 14.87 13.36 1.54
C GLY A 159 14.30 12.02 1.03
N HIS A 160 14.26 10.98 1.86
CA HIS A 160 13.78 9.66 1.47
C HIS A 160 12.25 9.65 1.46
N VAL A 161 11.66 9.23 0.34
CA VAL A 161 10.22 9.05 0.23
C VAL A 161 9.84 7.75 0.91
N MET A 162 9.22 7.85 2.08
CA MET A 162 8.82 6.75 2.94
C MET A 162 7.50 6.11 2.53
N GLY A 163 6.65 6.86 1.82
CA GLY A 163 5.39 6.34 1.33
C GLY A 163 4.56 7.33 0.53
N LEU A 164 3.54 6.80 -0.14
CA LEU A 164 2.52 7.56 -0.86
C LEU A 164 1.27 7.69 0.01
N LEU A 165 0.67 8.87 0.03
CA LEU A 165 -0.65 9.09 0.62
C LEU A 165 -1.67 9.04 -0.50
N LEU A 166 -2.46 7.97 -0.55
CA LEU A 166 -3.51 7.77 -1.53
C LEU A 166 -4.89 8.07 -0.94
N SER A 167 -5.89 8.33 -1.76
CA SER A 167 -7.28 8.42 -1.32
C SER A 167 -7.69 7.12 -0.63
N TYR A 168 -8.19 7.21 0.59
CA TYR A 168 -8.70 6.05 1.31
C TYR A 168 -10.02 5.58 0.69
N ILE A 169 -10.04 4.33 0.20
CA ILE A 169 -11.23 3.65 -0.32
C ILE A 169 -11.64 2.63 0.74
N ASP A 170 -12.80 2.83 1.35
CA ASP A 170 -13.28 1.94 2.39
C ASP A 170 -13.82 0.65 1.77
N CYS A 171 -13.01 -0.41 1.83
CA CYS A 171 -13.26 -1.71 1.22
C CYS A 171 -13.28 -2.83 2.27
N HIS A 172 -13.25 -2.49 3.56
CA HIS A 172 -13.06 -3.46 4.66
C HIS A 172 -11.89 -4.42 4.43
N GLY A 173 -10.84 -3.94 3.73
CA GLY A 173 -9.63 -4.70 3.43
C GLY A 173 -9.77 -5.72 2.29
N ALA A 174 -10.85 -5.70 1.53
CA ALA A 174 -11.13 -6.74 0.56
C ALA A 174 -10.92 -6.28 -0.90
N THR A 175 -10.02 -6.97 -1.59
CA THR A 175 -9.87 -6.88 -3.05
C THR A 175 -10.89 -7.80 -3.72
N LEU A 176 -11.07 -7.66 -5.03
CA LEU A 176 -11.91 -8.55 -5.83
C LEU A 176 -11.43 -10.02 -5.76
N GLU A 177 -10.14 -10.22 -5.55
CA GLU A 177 -9.55 -11.53 -5.27
C GLU A 177 -9.95 -12.03 -3.88
N CYS A 178 -9.80 -11.21 -2.84
CA CYS A 178 -10.07 -11.59 -1.45
C CYS A 178 -11.54 -11.96 -1.18
N ILE A 179 -12.49 -11.23 -1.76
CA ILE A 179 -13.93 -11.57 -1.61
C ILE A 179 -14.32 -12.80 -2.41
N GLY A 180 -13.40 -13.38 -3.19
CA GLY A 180 -13.66 -14.47 -4.09
C GLY A 180 -14.79 -14.11 -5.04
N GLY A 181 -14.60 -13.13 -5.94
CA GLY A 181 -15.65 -12.56 -6.79
C GLY A 181 -16.58 -13.55 -7.55
N ARG A 182 -16.20 -14.84 -7.64
CA ARG A 182 -17.02 -15.98 -8.09
C ARG A 182 -18.08 -16.44 -7.08
N HIS A 183 -18.08 -15.96 -5.84
CA HIS A 183 -19.01 -16.39 -4.81
C HIS A 183 -20.46 -16.02 -5.24
N PRO A 184 -21.45 -16.93 -5.07
CA PRO A 184 -22.81 -16.73 -5.57
C PRO A 184 -23.49 -15.45 -5.05
N GLU A 185 -23.13 -15.01 -3.85
CA GLU A 185 -23.67 -13.79 -3.23
C GLU A 185 -23.40 -12.53 -4.06
N TYR A 186 -22.32 -12.53 -4.85
CA TYR A 186 -21.89 -11.38 -5.65
C TYR A 186 -22.32 -11.45 -7.12
N SER A 187 -23.09 -12.47 -7.52
CA SER A 187 -23.48 -12.69 -8.92
C SER A 187 -24.12 -11.46 -9.57
N GLY A 188 -24.97 -10.73 -8.83
CA GLY A 188 -25.61 -9.49 -9.27
C GLY A 188 -24.66 -8.30 -9.48
N PHE A 189 -23.46 -8.32 -8.93
CA PHE A 189 -22.48 -7.22 -9.03
C PHE A 189 -21.43 -7.42 -10.12
N ARG A 190 -21.21 -8.65 -10.61
CA ARG A 190 -20.10 -8.96 -11.53
C ARG A 190 -20.14 -8.13 -12.82
N GLN A 191 -21.31 -7.98 -13.43
CA GLN A 191 -21.47 -7.14 -14.62
C GLN A 191 -21.19 -5.65 -14.32
N LYS A 192 -21.62 -5.17 -13.15
CA LYS A 192 -21.33 -3.81 -12.67
C LYS A 192 -19.83 -3.59 -12.52
N TRP A 193 -19.11 -4.53 -11.90
CA TRP A 193 -17.66 -4.43 -11.72
C TRP A 193 -16.92 -4.44 -13.05
N VAL A 194 -17.27 -5.34 -13.97
CA VAL A 194 -16.69 -5.36 -15.32
C VAL A 194 -16.93 -4.03 -16.04
N TYR A 195 -18.14 -3.48 -15.95
CA TYR A 195 -18.45 -2.18 -16.53
C TYR A 195 -17.59 -1.06 -15.93
N GLN A 196 -17.46 -1.00 -14.59
CA GLN A 196 -16.69 0.03 -13.90
C GLN A 196 -15.19 -0.05 -14.21
N ILE A 197 -14.62 -1.25 -14.22
CA ILE A 197 -13.22 -1.51 -14.59
C ILE A 197 -12.99 -1.09 -16.05
N SER A 198 -13.83 -1.58 -16.97
CA SER A 198 -13.71 -1.29 -18.40
C SER A 198 -13.85 0.20 -18.70
N HIS A 199 -14.82 0.88 -18.08
CA HIS A 199 -15.01 2.33 -18.22
C HIS A 199 -13.81 3.12 -17.70
N THR A 200 -13.28 2.74 -16.53
CA THR A 200 -12.10 3.40 -15.96
C THR A 200 -10.89 3.23 -16.86
N LEU A 201 -10.60 2.01 -17.34
CA LEU A 201 -9.51 1.75 -18.28
C LEU A 201 -9.66 2.56 -19.57
N LYS A 202 -10.85 2.56 -20.18
CA LYS A 202 -11.10 3.34 -21.40
C LYS A 202 -10.80 4.83 -21.21
N ARG A 203 -11.17 5.41 -20.07
CA ARG A 203 -10.91 6.84 -19.77
C ARG A 203 -9.42 7.11 -19.52
N LEU A 204 -8.73 6.20 -18.83
CA LEU A 204 -7.28 6.28 -18.61
C LEU A 204 -6.50 6.17 -19.92
N HIS A 205 -6.80 5.17 -20.74
CA HIS A 205 -6.14 4.92 -22.03
C HIS A 205 -6.31 6.08 -23.01
N ALA A 206 -7.48 6.75 -23.00
CA ALA A 206 -7.71 7.96 -23.80
C ALA A 206 -6.74 9.11 -23.47
N HIS A 207 -6.09 9.08 -22.31
CA HIS A 207 -5.08 10.06 -21.87
C HIS A 207 -3.66 9.47 -21.86
N ASN A 208 -3.45 8.32 -22.50
CA ASN A 208 -2.18 7.60 -22.52
C ASN A 208 -1.65 7.27 -21.11
N ILE A 209 -2.59 6.90 -20.22
CA ILE A 209 -2.33 6.38 -18.87
C ILE A 209 -2.72 4.91 -18.89
N PHE A 210 -1.76 4.03 -18.60
CA PHE A 210 -2.01 2.60 -18.44
C PHE A 210 -1.93 2.24 -16.95
N TRP A 211 -2.64 1.17 -16.57
CA TRP A 211 -2.70 0.64 -15.21
C TRP A 211 -1.45 -0.18 -14.89
N GLY A 212 -1.01 -1.02 -15.83
CA GLY A 212 0.32 -1.62 -15.86
C GLY A 212 0.52 -2.89 -15.03
N ASP A 213 -0.40 -3.21 -14.11
CA ASP A 213 -0.45 -4.49 -13.38
C ASP A 213 -1.92 -4.92 -13.17
N ALA A 214 -2.62 -5.15 -14.28
CA ALA A 214 -4.05 -5.47 -14.28
C ALA A 214 -4.33 -6.87 -13.72
N LYS A 215 -4.93 -6.93 -12.52
CA LYS A 215 -5.31 -8.18 -11.83
C LYS A 215 -6.41 -7.95 -10.79
N ALA A 216 -7.11 -9.02 -10.39
CA ALA A 216 -8.19 -8.92 -9.38
C ALA A 216 -7.68 -8.43 -8.01
N ALA A 217 -6.44 -8.74 -7.63
CA ALA A 217 -5.83 -8.24 -6.40
C ALA A 217 -5.66 -6.71 -6.38
N ASN A 218 -5.59 -6.06 -7.54
CA ASN A 218 -5.45 -4.61 -7.66
C ASN A 218 -6.80 -3.90 -7.89
N VAL A 219 -7.93 -4.62 -7.69
CA VAL A 219 -9.27 -4.04 -7.71
C VAL A 219 -9.84 -4.06 -6.29
N LEU A 220 -10.11 -2.88 -5.73
CA LEU A 220 -10.84 -2.77 -4.46
C LEU A 220 -12.34 -2.73 -4.71
N ILE A 221 -13.10 -3.39 -3.85
CA ILE A 221 -14.56 -3.31 -3.81
C ILE A 221 -14.96 -2.50 -2.59
N ASP A 222 -15.54 -1.32 -2.81
CA ASP A 222 -15.93 -0.45 -1.70
C ASP A 222 -17.23 -0.91 -1.00
N THR A 223 -17.63 -0.20 0.06
CA THR A 223 -18.87 -0.47 0.80
C THR A 223 -20.15 -0.33 -0.02
N ASN A 224 -20.12 0.28 -1.21
CA ASN A 224 -21.24 0.38 -2.15
C ASN A 224 -21.16 -0.69 -3.26
N ALA A 225 -20.27 -1.67 -3.11
CA ALA A 225 -19.93 -2.66 -4.12
C ALA A 225 -19.50 -2.02 -5.46
N ASP A 226 -18.81 -0.87 -5.42
CA ASP A 226 -18.17 -0.23 -6.56
C ASP A 226 -16.72 -0.71 -6.68
N ALA A 227 -16.29 -1.00 -7.91
CA ALA A 227 -14.92 -1.41 -8.22
C ALA A 227 -14.02 -0.20 -8.46
N TYR A 228 -12.87 -0.18 -7.78
CA TYR A 228 -11.83 0.84 -7.91
C TYR A 228 -10.50 0.21 -8.32
N LEU A 229 -9.83 0.80 -9.32
CA LEU A 229 -8.47 0.41 -9.69
C LEU A 229 -7.46 1.05 -8.74
N ILE A 230 -6.47 0.27 -8.29
CA ILE A 230 -5.36 0.73 -7.47
C ILE A 230 -4.04 0.18 -8.00
N ASP A 231 -2.93 0.65 -7.43
CA ASP A 231 -1.57 0.16 -7.73
C ASP A 231 -1.11 0.40 -9.17
N PHE A 232 -0.58 1.61 -9.41
CA PHE A 232 -0.07 2.04 -10.72
C PHE A 232 1.46 2.00 -10.79
N GLY A 233 2.13 1.33 -9.85
CA GLY A 233 3.57 1.10 -9.90
C GLY A 233 4.00 0.19 -11.03
N GLY A 234 3.03 -0.49 -11.64
CA GLY A 234 3.23 -1.51 -12.64
C GLY A 234 3.87 -2.75 -12.02
N GLY A 235 4.23 -3.68 -12.89
CA GLY A 235 4.81 -4.95 -12.46
C GLY A 235 4.58 -6.01 -13.50
N TYR A 236 4.87 -7.24 -13.12
CA TYR A 236 4.47 -8.42 -13.86
C TYR A 236 3.99 -9.44 -12.85
N THR A 237 2.74 -9.85 -12.99
CA THR A 237 2.16 -10.94 -12.22
C THR A 237 1.91 -12.10 -13.16
N GLU A 238 2.61 -13.22 -12.95
CA GLU A 238 2.44 -14.43 -13.75
C GLU A 238 0.97 -14.89 -13.71
N GLY A 239 0.44 -15.29 -14.87
CA GLY A 239 -0.93 -15.76 -15.02
C GLY A 239 -1.99 -14.68 -15.27
N TRP A 240 -1.65 -13.39 -15.14
CA TRP A 240 -2.61 -12.30 -15.38
C TRP A 240 -2.43 -11.57 -16.70
N VAL A 241 -1.19 -11.38 -17.16
CA VAL A 241 -0.84 -10.71 -18.42
C VAL A 241 0.40 -11.39 -18.98
N ASP A 242 0.58 -11.42 -20.30
CA ASP A 242 1.81 -11.88 -20.92
C ASP A 242 2.95 -10.91 -20.61
N LYS A 243 4.14 -11.44 -20.34
CA LYS A 243 5.26 -10.65 -19.82
C LYS A 243 5.68 -9.54 -20.77
N GLU A 244 5.58 -9.80 -22.07
CA GLU A 244 5.91 -8.89 -23.16
C GLU A 244 4.92 -7.73 -23.28
N MET A 245 3.71 -7.89 -22.74
CA MET A 245 2.64 -6.88 -22.77
C MET A 245 2.48 -6.13 -21.44
N ALA A 246 3.23 -6.49 -20.40
CA ALA A 246 3.18 -5.81 -19.11
C ALA A 246 3.48 -4.30 -19.26
N ASN A 247 2.83 -3.46 -18.46
CA ASN A 247 2.99 -1.99 -18.51
C ASN A 247 2.58 -1.36 -19.86
N SER A 248 1.53 -1.88 -20.50
CA SER A 248 1.00 -1.37 -21.77
C SER A 248 -0.53 -1.35 -21.80
N ILE A 249 -1.10 -0.65 -22.79
CA ILE A 249 -2.55 -0.65 -23.05
C ILE A 249 -3.04 -2.07 -23.36
N ASP A 250 -2.30 -2.81 -24.20
CA ASP A 250 -2.67 -4.18 -24.57
C ASP A 250 -2.63 -5.12 -23.36
N GLY A 251 -1.65 -4.92 -22.47
CA GLY A 251 -1.56 -5.64 -21.20
C GLY A 251 -2.75 -5.37 -20.27
N ASP A 252 -3.19 -4.11 -20.16
CA ASP A 252 -4.38 -3.77 -19.38
C ASP A 252 -5.66 -4.40 -19.96
N LEU A 253 -5.79 -4.43 -21.29
CA LEU A 253 -6.93 -5.05 -21.96
C LEU A 253 -6.93 -6.57 -21.77
N GLN A 254 -5.77 -7.22 -21.86
CA GLN A 254 -5.64 -8.64 -21.56
C GLN A 254 -5.99 -8.94 -20.10
N GLY A 255 -5.47 -8.13 -19.16
CA GLY A 255 -5.81 -8.25 -17.74
C GLY A 255 -7.30 -8.08 -17.48
N LEU A 256 -7.97 -7.14 -18.16
CA LEU A 256 -9.43 -7.00 -18.11
C LEU A 256 -10.15 -8.28 -18.57
N GLU A 257 -9.73 -8.89 -19.68
CA GLU A 257 -10.32 -10.16 -20.14
C GLU A 257 -10.09 -11.29 -19.13
N ASN A 258 -8.92 -11.36 -18.52
CA ASN A 258 -8.64 -12.36 -17.48
C ASN A 258 -9.45 -12.11 -16.20
N ILE A 259 -9.70 -10.85 -15.81
CA ILE A 259 -10.64 -10.52 -14.72
C ILE A 259 -12.07 -10.94 -15.08
N LYS A 260 -12.51 -10.74 -16.32
CA LYS A 260 -13.85 -11.22 -16.76
C LYS A 260 -13.96 -12.74 -16.64
N ARG A 261 -12.97 -13.50 -17.14
CA ARG A 261 -12.91 -14.95 -16.97
C ARG A 261 -12.89 -15.35 -15.50
N TYR A 262 -12.13 -14.63 -14.67
CA TYR A 262 -12.13 -14.84 -13.23
C TYR A 262 -13.51 -14.66 -12.59
N LEU A 263 -14.41 -13.84 -13.15
CA LEU A 263 -15.73 -13.61 -12.56
C LEU A 263 -16.83 -14.56 -13.09
N PHE A 264 -16.70 -15.04 -14.33
CA PHE A 264 -17.78 -15.75 -15.01
C PHE A 264 -17.49 -17.22 -15.35
N ASP A 265 -16.21 -17.58 -15.51
CA ASP A 265 -15.76 -18.96 -15.67
C ASP A 265 -15.36 -19.55 -14.30
#